data_AF-A0A366SCU0-F1
#
_entry.id   AF-A0A366SCU0-F1
#
_cell.length_a   1.000
_cell.length_b   1.000
_cell.length_c   1.000
_cell.angle_alpha   90.00
_cell.angle_beta   90.00
_cell.angle_gamma   90.00
#
_symmetry.space_group_name_H-M   'P 1'
#
loop_
_entity.id
_entity.type
_entity.pdbx_description
1 polymer ?
#
loop_
_entity_poly.entity_id
_entity_poly.type
_entity_poly.pdbx_seq_one_letter_code
_entity_poly.pdbx_strand_id
1 'polypeptide(L)'
;MSDEQVNSKEPILEEGKFEDATVSGNTIYIRWDVKGGGDRDHYPGFDTWEPLEGTPNIQGLTVRSAVNVWIYLNNDSTDNRFSGPTEGKKKIDARRTSKYKVVQR
;
A
#
# COMPACT_ATOMS: atom_id res chain seq x y z
N MET A 1 7.11 26.06 17.92
CA MET A 1 6.09 25.07 17.53
C MET A 1 6.82 24.11 16.61
N SER A 2 7.43 23.07 17.16
CA SER A 2 8.11 22.05 16.37
C SER A 2 7.02 21.19 15.74
N ASP A 3 6.86 21.32 14.43
CA ASP A 3 6.09 20.37 13.63
C ASP A 3 6.73 19.01 13.86
N GLU A 4 6.11 18.21 14.73
CA GLU A 4 6.43 16.80 14.90
C GLU A 4 5.99 16.13 13.60
N GLN A 5 6.88 16.18 12.61
CA GLN A 5 6.79 15.37 11.42
C GLN A 5 6.86 13.93 11.94
N VAL A 6 5.68 13.32 12.14
CA VAL A 6 5.55 11.91 12.49
C VAL A 6 6.20 11.16 11.33
N ASN A 7 7.49 10.89 11.47
CA ASN A 7 8.27 10.07 10.57
C ASN A 7 7.87 8.63 10.88
N SER A 8 6.61 8.27 10.54
CA SER A 8 6.19 6.88 10.57
C SER A 8 7.14 6.09 9.67
N LYS A 9 7.49 4.87 10.08
CA LYS A 9 8.31 3.99 9.25
C LYS A 9 7.44 3.33 8.20
N GLU A 10 8.03 2.96 7.07
CA GLU A 10 7.33 2.12 6.08
C GLU A 10 6.82 0.82 6.76
N PRO A 11 5.53 0.47 6.63
CA PRO A 11 4.94 -0.67 7.34
C PRO A 11 5.27 -1.99 6.63
N ILE A 12 6.58 -2.28 6.53
CA ILE A 12 7.14 -3.44 5.85
C ILE A 12 6.69 -4.72 6.56
N LEU A 13 6.15 -5.64 5.76
CA LEU A 13 5.93 -7.03 6.14
C LEU A 13 7.22 -7.81 5.90
N GLU A 14 7.52 -8.75 6.81
CA GLU A 14 8.69 -9.64 6.66
C GLU A 14 8.66 -10.40 5.33
N GLU A 15 9.84 -10.60 4.74
CA GLU A 15 10.00 -11.30 3.47
C GLU A 15 9.36 -12.70 3.51
N GLY A 16 8.65 -13.07 2.45
CA GLY A 16 7.96 -14.35 2.31
C GLY A 16 6.61 -14.43 3.04
N LYS A 17 6.31 -13.53 3.98
CA LYS A 17 5.04 -13.58 4.73
C LYS A 17 3.81 -13.18 3.93
N PHE A 18 3.97 -12.48 2.82
CA PHE A 18 2.83 -12.02 2.04
C PHE A 18 2.00 -13.18 1.46
N GLU A 19 2.62 -14.31 1.11
CA GLU A 19 1.89 -15.49 0.62
C GLU A 19 1.22 -16.29 1.76
N ASP A 20 1.90 -16.37 2.90
CA ASP A 20 1.41 -17.07 4.11
C ASP A 20 0.40 -16.25 4.93
N ALA A 21 0.26 -14.96 4.59
CA ALA A 21 -0.56 -14.00 5.29
C ALA A 21 -2.02 -14.45 5.40
N THR A 22 -2.47 -14.80 6.61
CA THR A 22 -3.87 -15.08 6.86
C THR A 22 -4.65 -13.77 6.85
N VAL A 23 -5.67 -13.72 6.01
CA VAL A 23 -6.57 -12.58 5.88
C VAL A 23 -7.72 -12.77 6.86
N SER A 24 -7.84 -11.89 7.87
CA SER A 24 -8.89 -11.96 8.89
C SER A 24 -9.39 -10.56 9.26
N GLY A 25 -10.70 -10.41 9.51
CA GLY A 25 -11.32 -9.17 9.99
C GLY A 25 -10.85 -7.91 9.23
N ASN A 26 -10.21 -6.98 9.95
CA ASN A 26 -9.68 -5.72 9.42
C ASN A 26 -8.17 -5.82 9.12
N THR A 27 -7.76 -6.89 8.44
CA THR A 27 -6.36 -7.10 8.03
C THR A 27 -6.25 -6.87 6.54
N ILE A 28 -5.26 -6.06 6.13
CA ILE A 28 -4.92 -5.84 4.73
C ILE A 28 -3.42 -6.06 4.52
N TYR A 29 -3.08 -6.71 3.42
CA TYR A 29 -1.71 -6.81 2.93
C TYR A 29 -1.63 -6.24 1.53
N ILE A 30 -0.60 -5.45 1.26
CA ILE A 30 -0.34 -4.88 -0.06
C ILE A 30 1.06 -5.27 -0.49
N ARG A 31 1.17 -5.88 -1.67
CA ARG A 31 2.45 -6.04 -2.37
C ARG A 31 2.54 -4.97 -3.44
N TRP A 32 3.50 -4.07 -3.30
CA TRP A 32 3.82 -3.06 -4.30
C TRP A 32 4.78 -3.61 -5.34
N ASP A 33 4.41 -3.52 -6.61
CA ASP A 33 5.32 -3.81 -7.72
C ASP A 33 6.11 -2.55 -8.05
N VAL A 34 7.42 -2.57 -7.77
CA VAL A 34 8.33 -1.43 -7.95
C VAL A 34 9.10 -1.59 -9.26
N LYS A 35 8.88 -0.66 -10.19
CA LYS A 35 9.60 -0.60 -11.45
C LYS A 35 11.09 -0.36 -11.22
N GLY A 36 11.91 -1.34 -11.61
CA GLY A 36 13.37 -1.29 -11.46
C GLY A 36 13.84 -1.51 -10.02
N GLY A 37 12.98 -2.06 -9.15
CA GLY A 37 13.31 -2.45 -7.78
C GLY A 37 12.69 -3.81 -7.44
N GLY A 38 12.85 -4.23 -6.18
CA GLY A 38 12.16 -5.39 -5.64
C GLY A 38 10.72 -5.04 -5.23
N ASP A 39 9.84 -6.03 -5.28
CA ASP A 39 8.49 -5.91 -4.71
C ASP A 39 8.59 -5.55 -3.22
N ARG A 40 7.63 -4.76 -2.71
CA ARG A 40 7.54 -4.41 -1.29
C ARG A 40 6.25 -4.90 -0.69
N ASP A 41 6.36 -5.74 0.32
CA ASP A 41 5.21 -6.31 1.03
C ASP A 41 4.93 -5.48 2.27
N HIS A 42 3.68 -5.03 2.43
CA HIS A 42 3.26 -4.13 3.49
C HIS A 42 2.09 -4.72 4.28
N TYR A 43 2.04 -4.40 5.57
CA TYR A 43 0.92 -4.66 6.47
C TYR A 43 0.40 -3.34 7.09
N PRO A 44 -0.34 -2.53 6.32
CA PRO A 44 -0.76 -1.20 6.77
C PRO A 44 -1.98 -1.19 7.68
N GLY A 45 -2.11 -0.10 8.44
CA GLY A 45 -3.37 0.26 9.09
C GLY A 45 -4.39 0.87 8.13
N PHE A 46 -5.63 0.97 8.61
CA PHE A 46 -6.69 1.74 7.94
C PHE A 46 -6.63 3.22 8.30
N ASP A 47 -7.13 4.06 7.39
CA ASP A 47 -7.36 5.50 7.52
C ASP A 47 -6.13 6.33 7.90
N THR A 48 -4.94 5.73 7.75
CA THR A 48 -3.64 6.34 8.05
C THR A 48 -2.82 6.47 6.77
N TRP A 49 -2.15 7.61 6.60
CA TRP A 49 -1.18 7.77 5.51
C TRP A 49 0.12 7.07 5.89
N GLU A 50 0.39 5.96 5.21
CA GLU A 50 1.59 5.16 5.35
C GLU A 50 2.66 5.62 4.35
N PRO A 51 3.93 5.71 4.75
CA PRO A 51 5.00 6.14 3.86
C PRO A 51 5.43 5.01 2.91
N LEU A 52 6.04 5.42 1.80
CA LEU A 52 6.78 4.58 0.86
C LEU A 52 8.19 5.17 0.75
N GLU A 53 9.15 4.63 1.49
CA GLU A 53 10.48 5.24 1.66
C GLU A 53 11.26 5.26 0.34
N GLY A 54 11.92 6.39 0.07
CA GLY A 54 12.68 6.61 -1.16
C GLY A 54 11.82 6.93 -2.39
N THR A 55 10.51 7.12 -2.23
CA THR A 55 9.58 7.46 -3.32
C THR A 55 9.69 6.47 -4.50
N PRO A 56 9.42 5.17 -4.28
CA PRO A 56 9.54 4.14 -5.30
C PRO A 56 8.65 4.42 -6.53
N ASN A 57 9.04 3.87 -7.68
CA ASN A 57 8.28 3.97 -8.92
C ASN A 57 7.29 2.80 -9.01
N ILE A 58 6.09 2.97 -8.48
CA ILE A 58 5.08 1.90 -8.40
C ILE A 58 4.45 1.68 -9.78
N GLN A 59 4.49 0.45 -10.28
CA GLN A 59 3.90 0.02 -11.56
C GLN A 59 2.76 -1.00 -11.40
N GLY A 60 2.50 -1.44 -10.17
CA GLY A 60 1.40 -2.34 -9.87
C GLY A 60 1.25 -2.60 -8.39
N LEU A 61 0.18 -3.31 -8.04
CA LEU A 61 -0.11 -3.74 -6.69
C LEU A 61 -0.90 -5.04 -6.66
N THR A 62 -0.69 -5.84 -5.63
CA THR A 62 -1.55 -6.97 -5.25
C THR A 62 -2.10 -6.69 -3.86
N VAL A 63 -3.42 -6.86 -3.67
CA VAL A 63 -4.09 -6.53 -2.41
C VAL A 63 -4.82 -7.75 -1.88
N ARG A 64 -4.48 -8.16 -0.66
CA ARG A 64 -5.16 -9.21 0.09
C ARG A 64 -5.88 -8.59 1.28
N SER A 65 -7.20 -8.73 1.37
CA SER A 65 -8.03 -8.17 2.44
C SER A 65 -9.33 -8.96 2.56
N ALA A 66 -9.89 -9.03 3.78
CA ALA A 66 -11.18 -9.68 4.03
C ALA A 66 -12.35 -8.74 3.68
N VAL A 67 -12.08 -7.43 3.68
CA VAL A 67 -13.02 -6.37 3.39
C VAL A 67 -12.64 -5.68 2.08
N ASN A 68 -13.63 -5.08 1.44
CA ASN A 68 -13.37 -4.23 0.31
C ASN A 68 -12.69 -2.94 0.75
N VAL A 69 -11.75 -2.46 -0.07
CA VAL A 69 -10.95 -1.27 0.27
C VAL A 69 -10.71 -0.34 -0.92
N TRP A 70 -10.45 0.93 -0.61
CA TRP A 70 -9.81 1.89 -1.48
C TRP A 70 -8.37 2.13 -1.04
N ILE A 71 -7.46 2.16 -2.00
CA ILE A 71 -6.04 2.49 -1.81
C ILE A 71 -5.75 3.78 -2.56
N TYR A 72 -5.37 4.83 -1.84
CA TYR A 72 -5.07 6.15 -2.39
C TYR A 72 -3.56 6.37 -2.45
N LEU A 73 -3.04 6.89 -3.55
CA LEU A 73 -1.63 7.25 -3.71
C LEU A 73 -1.43 8.76 -3.72
N ASN A 74 -0.38 9.27 -3.05
CA ASN A 74 0.10 10.67 -3.14
C ASN A 74 -0.99 11.77 -3.09
N ASN A 75 -1.74 11.82 -1.98
CA ASN A 75 -2.91 12.68 -1.76
C ASN A 75 -4.17 12.22 -2.51
N ASP A 76 -5.30 12.37 -1.83
CA ASP A 76 -6.63 11.76 -2.02
C ASP A 76 -7.38 12.12 -3.33
N SER A 77 -6.70 12.32 -4.46
CA SER A 77 -7.42 12.53 -5.72
C SER A 77 -8.15 11.25 -6.13
N THR A 78 -9.38 11.40 -6.62
CA THR A 78 -10.21 10.29 -7.12
C THR A 78 -9.55 9.54 -8.28
N ASP A 79 -8.59 10.17 -8.96
CA ASP A 79 -7.83 9.61 -10.09
C ASP A 79 -6.65 8.74 -9.65
N ASN A 80 -6.31 8.76 -8.36
CA ASN A 80 -5.20 8.00 -7.76
C ASN A 80 -5.68 6.93 -6.79
N ARG A 81 -6.93 6.46 -6.91
CA ARG A 81 -7.48 5.40 -6.07
C ARG A 81 -7.58 4.05 -6.79
N PHE A 82 -7.29 2.99 -6.07
CA PHE A 82 -7.39 1.61 -6.55
C PHE A 82 -8.28 0.79 -5.62
N SER A 83 -9.09 -0.10 -6.19
CA SER A 83 -9.92 -1.03 -5.42
C SER A 83 -9.12 -2.27 -5.02
N GLY A 84 -9.32 -2.73 -3.79
CA GLY A 84 -8.94 -4.06 -3.32
C GLY A 84 -10.13 -4.81 -2.68
N PRO A 85 -9.99 -6.13 -2.42
CA PRO A 85 -8.87 -7.01 -2.77
C PRO A 85 -8.72 -7.18 -4.29
N THR A 86 -7.60 -7.74 -4.75
CA THR A 86 -7.33 -7.99 -6.18
C THR A 86 -7.17 -9.48 -6.47
N GLU A 87 -7.57 -9.92 -7.68
CA GLU A 87 -7.34 -11.29 -8.18
C GLU A 87 -5.91 -11.44 -8.74
N GLY A 88 -4.91 -11.11 -7.92
CA GLY A 88 -3.50 -11.06 -8.29
C GLY A 88 -3.00 -9.65 -8.63
N LYS A 89 -1.89 -9.56 -9.38
CA LYS A 89 -1.20 -8.30 -9.66
C LYS A 89 -2.03 -7.41 -10.59
N LYS A 90 -2.44 -6.25 -10.09
CA LYS A 90 -3.04 -5.18 -10.88
C LYS A 90 -1.95 -4.23 -11.37
N LYS A 91 -1.77 -4.14 -12.70
CA LYS A 91 -0.90 -3.14 -13.32
C LYS A 91 -1.52 -1.75 -13.25
N ILE A 92 -0.69 -0.74 -13.08
CA ILE A 92 -1.09 0.68 -13.09
C ILE A 92 -0.07 1.48 -13.90
N ASP A 93 -0.42 2.71 -14.30
CA ASP A 93 0.58 3.60 -14.91
C ASP A 93 1.65 3.95 -13.89
N ALA A 94 2.90 3.62 -14.25
CA ALA A 94 4.04 3.71 -13.36
C ALA A 94 4.25 5.14 -12.85
N ARG A 95 4.33 5.31 -11.54
CA ARG A 95 4.47 6.63 -10.91
C ARG A 95 5.26 6.59 -9.61
N ARG A 96 5.99 7.68 -9.36
CA ARG A 96 6.75 7.92 -8.13
C ARG A 96 5.80 8.22 -6.98
N THR A 97 5.79 7.37 -5.96
CA THR A 97 4.85 7.45 -4.83
C THR A 97 5.58 7.51 -3.51
N SER A 98 5.32 8.55 -2.70
CA SER A 98 5.96 8.74 -1.39
C SER A 98 5.09 8.28 -0.22
N LYS A 99 3.78 8.11 -0.42
CA LYS A 99 2.84 7.63 0.60
C LYS A 99 1.55 7.10 -0.01
N TYR A 100 0.83 6.29 0.77
CA TYR A 100 -0.48 5.77 0.42
C TYR A 100 -1.40 5.74 1.65
N LYS A 101 -2.71 5.61 1.43
CA LYS A 101 -3.70 5.40 2.49
C LYS A 101 -4.67 4.31 2.09
N VAL A 102 -5.07 3.48 3.05
CA VAL A 102 -6.10 2.45 2.88
C VAL A 102 -7.37 2.89 3.60
N VAL A 103 -8.52 2.83 2.91
CA VAL A 103 -9.83 3.15 3.49
C VAL A 103 -10.77 1.99 3.22
N GLN A 104 -11.51 1.55 4.23
CA GLN A 104 -12.54 0.51 4.07
C GLN A 104 -13.73 1.04 3.28
N ARG A 105 -14.35 0.20 2.44
CA ARG A 105 -15.59 0.53 1.71
C ARG A 105 -16.72 -0.45 1.98
#